data_AF-A0A972Z2C7-F1
#
_entry.id   AF-A0A972Z2C7-F1
#
_cell.length_a   1.000
_cell.length_b   1.000
_cell.length_c   1.000
_cell.angle_alpha   90.00
_cell.angle_beta   90.00
_cell.angle_gamma   90.00
#
_symmetry.space_group_name_H-M   'P 1'
#
loop_
_entity.id
_entity.type
_entity.pdbx_description
1 polymer ?
#
loop_
_entity_poly.entity_id
_entity_poly.type
_entity_poly.pdbx_seq_one_letter_code
_entity_poly.pdbx_strand_id
1 'polypeptide(L)'
;MTPTRPMRRRCLFPVVPAPPQHDESSADPLTWRAIIDVMMQLSVRLVHADQVDALRAWFEQLQTTRRNEAIATLIDETVNQETAILVKVDRQHLLVYAMDVDDPEQARRSADSGNHAIDTEHRQILRQALAGTPDHETILDIAP
;
A
#
# COMPACT_ATOMS: atom_id res chain seq x y z
N MET A 1 32.34 -47.27 67.95
CA MET A 1 31.02 -46.63 67.69
C MET A 1 30.96 -45.46 68.67
N THR A 2 31.12 -44.20 68.28
CA THR A 2 30.27 -43.39 67.38
C THR A 2 31.06 -42.13 66.99
N PRO A 3 31.08 -41.65 65.73
CA PRO A 3 31.76 -40.41 65.41
C PRO A 3 30.84 -39.20 65.63
N THR A 4 31.39 -38.20 66.32
CA THR A 4 30.78 -36.89 66.59
C THR A 4 30.58 -36.12 65.28
N ARG A 5 29.32 -35.85 64.92
CA ARG A 5 28.92 -35.10 63.72
C ARG A 5 28.95 -33.60 64.03
N PRO A 6 29.67 -32.75 63.26
CA PRO A 6 29.63 -31.32 63.48
C PRO A 6 28.28 -30.74 63.01
N MET A 7 27.65 -29.95 63.89
CA MET A 7 26.49 -29.11 63.59
C MET A 7 26.86 -28.09 62.50
N ARG A 8 26.34 -28.29 61.28
CA ARG A 8 26.31 -27.24 60.26
C ARG A 8 25.26 -26.21 60.67
N ARG A 9 25.70 -25.02 61.07
CA ARG A 9 24.85 -23.83 61.15
C ARG A 9 24.29 -23.56 59.74
N ARG A 10 22.99 -23.80 59.53
CA ARG A 10 22.26 -23.32 58.36
C ARG A 10 22.14 -21.80 58.51
N CYS A 11 22.92 -21.05 57.72
CA CYS A 11 22.59 -19.66 57.45
C CYS A 11 21.24 -19.65 56.72
N LEU A 12 20.19 -19.18 57.39
CA LEU A 12 18.92 -18.84 56.77
C LEU A 12 19.17 -17.58 55.93
N PHE A 13 19.45 -17.76 54.64
CA PHE A 13 19.26 -16.67 53.69
C PHE A 13 17.75 -16.44 53.56
N PRO A 14 17.27 -15.19 53.61
CA PRO A 14 15.88 -14.92 53.27
C PRO A 14 15.65 -15.36 51.82
N VAL A 15 14.69 -16.27 51.62
CA VAL A 15 14.16 -16.57 50.29
C VAL A 15 13.51 -15.28 49.80
N VAL A 16 14.18 -14.58 48.90
CA VAL A 16 13.56 -13.50 48.15
C VAL A 16 12.47 -14.14 47.29
N PRO A 17 11.19 -13.74 47.42
CA PRO A 17 10.16 -14.25 46.52
C PRO A 17 10.57 -13.89 45.10
N ALA A 18 10.52 -14.87 44.20
CA ALA A 18 10.71 -14.61 42.78
C ALA A 18 9.73 -13.49 42.35
N PRO A 19 10.16 -12.51 41.55
CA PRO A 19 9.26 -11.49 41.05
C PRO A 19 8.07 -12.17 40.35
N PRO A 20 6.86 -11.60 40.43
CA PRO A 20 5.71 -12.14 39.72
C PRO A 20 6.12 -12.32 38.26
N GLN A 21 6.00 -13.54 37.75
CA GLN A 21 6.11 -13.75 36.31
C GLN A 21 4.90 -13.04 35.73
N HIS A 22 5.15 -11.85 35.17
CA HIS A 22 4.20 -11.21 34.29
C HIS A 22 3.97 -12.20 33.16
N ASP A 23 2.76 -12.73 33.13
CA ASP A 23 2.26 -13.46 31.99
C ASP A 23 2.23 -12.46 30.83
N GLU A 24 3.27 -12.45 30.01
CA GLU A 24 3.35 -11.66 28.76
C GLU A 24 2.39 -12.20 27.68
N SER A 25 1.44 -13.06 28.04
CA SER A 25 0.44 -13.64 27.15
C SER A 25 -0.96 -13.07 27.41
N SER A 26 -1.14 -11.75 27.27
CA SER A 26 -2.51 -11.17 27.22
C SER A 26 -2.64 -9.84 26.46
N ALA A 27 -1.64 -9.45 25.67
CA ALA A 27 -1.93 -8.56 24.55
C ALA A 27 -2.29 -9.46 23.36
N ASP A 28 -3.57 -9.66 23.11
CA ASP A 28 -4.04 -10.09 21.80
C ASP A 28 -3.55 -9.02 20.82
N PRO A 29 -2.53 -9.28 19.99
CA PRO A 29 -2.18 -8.31 18.99
C PRO A 29 -3.34 -8.40 18.02
N LEU A 30 -4.27 -7.45 18.08
CA LEU A 30 -4.95 -6.96 16.89
C LEU A 30 -3.86 -6.89 15.83
N THR A 31 -3.87 -7.91 14.98
CA THR A 31 -2.69 -8.35 14.29
C THR A 31 -2.24 -7.16 13.47
N TRP A 32 -1.01 -6.71 13.66
CA TRP A 32 -0.35 -5.82 12.71
C TRP A 32 -0.48 -6.35 11.26
N ARG A 33 -0.77 -7.66 11.11
CA ARG A 33 -1.14 -8.38 9.89
C ARG A 33 -2.49 -7.97 9.27
N ALA A 34 -3.37 -7.26 9.98
CA ALA A 34 -4.62 -6.71 9.45
C ALA A 34 -4.52 -5.22 9.08
N ILE A 35 -3.33 -4.62 9.28
CA ILE A 35 -2.99 -3.25 8.84
C ILE A 35 -2.30 -3.28 7.46
N ILE A 36 -1.94 -4.45 6.94
CA ILE A 36 -1.07 -4.60 5.77
C ILE A 36 -1.61 -5.71 4.84
N ASP A 37 -2.88 -5.62 4.45
CA ASP A 37 -3.33 -6.18 3.16
C ASP A 37 -3.29 -5.03 2.14
N VAL A 38 -2.13 -4.36 2.04
CA VAL A 38 -1.90 -3.27 1.09
C VAL A 38 -1.10 -3.84 -0.06
N MET A 39 -1.78 -4.11 -1.18
CA MET A 39 -1.12 -4.53 -2.41
C MET A 39 -1.00 -3.30 -3.33
N MET A 40 0.24 -2.91 -3.62
CA MET A 40 0.49 -1.82 -4.56
C MET A 40 0.28 -2.34 -5.98
N GLN A 41 -0.79 -1.89 -6.63
CA GLN A 41 -1.04 -2.21 -8.03
C GLN A 41 -0.20 -1.29 -8.92
N LEU A 42 0.73 -1.88 -9.67
CA LEU A 42 1.50 -1.18 -10.68
C LEU A 42 0.92 -1.44 -12.08
N SER A 43 0.83 -0.42 -12.92
CA SER A 43 0.61 -0.60 -14.35
C SER A 43 1.52 0.28 -15.18
N VAL A 44 1.98 -0.26 -16.31
CA VAL A 44 2.79 0.47 -17.29
C VAL A 44 2.06 0.48 -18.62
N ARG A 45 1.94 1.65 -19.24
CA ARG A 45 1.25 1.85 -20.52
C ARG A 45 2.07 2.72 -21.45
N LEU A 46 2.07 2.39 -22.74
CA LEU A 46 2.59 3.25 -23.79
C LEU A 46 1.65 4.44 -24.00
N VAL A 47 2.21 5.61 -24.28
CA VAL A 47 1.47 6.83 -24.59
C VAL A 47 1.77 7.26 -26.02
N HIS A 48 0.72 7.60 -26.77
CA HIS A 48 0.83 8.21 -28.09
C HIS A 48 1.62 9.53 -28.01
N ALA A 49 2.64 9.69 -28.84
CA ALA A 49 3.55 10.83 -28.75
C ALA A 49 2.85 12.19 -28.94
N ASP A 50 1.81 12.23 -29.78
CA ASP A 50 0.97 13.40 -30.04
C ASP A 50 -0.05 13.69 -28.92
N GLN A 51 -0.23 12.77 -27.97
CA GLN A 51 -1.17 12.91 -26.85
C GLN A 51 -0.48 13.27 -25.53
N VAL A 52 0.85 13.32 -25.50
CA VAL A 52 1.64 13.57 -24.28
C VAL A 52 1.27 14.90 -23.61
N ASP A 53 1.15 15.98 -24.39
CA ASP A 53 0.88 17.30 -23.82
C ASP A 53 -0.57 17.41 -23.33
N ALA A 54 -1.53 16.77 -24.01
CA ALA A 54 -2.91 16.67 -23.55
C ALA A 54 -3.00 15.90 -22.22
N LEU A 55 -2.27 14.78 -22.12
CA LEU A 55 -2.20 13.99 -20.90
C LEU A 55 -1.59 14.78 -19.74
N ARG A 56 -0.49 15.51 -19.97
CA ARG A 56 0.12 16.39 -18.95
C ARG A 56 -0.83 17.47 -18.47
N ALA A 57 -1.48 18.17 -19.40
CA ALA A 57 -2.43 19.23 -19.07
C ALA A 57 -3.62 18.70 -18.24
N TRP A 58 -4.05 17.46 -18.51
CA TRP A 58 -5.07 16.80 -17.71
C TRP A 58 -4.61 16.51 -16.29
N PHE A 59 -3.47 15.85 -16.09
CA PHE A 59 -2.95 15.58 -14.75
C PHE A 59 -2.62 16.85 -13.97
N GLU A 60 -2.21 17.93 -14.64
CA GLU A 60 -2.03 19.24 -14.01
C GLU A 60 -3.35 19.78 -13.46
N GLN A 61 -4.46 19.65 -14.20
CA GLN A 61 -5.79 20.01 -13.70
C GLN A 61 -6.20 19.16 -12.49
N LEU A 62 -5.97 17.84 -12.55
CA LEU A 62 -6.24 16.94 -11.42
C LEU A 62 -5.44 17.34 -10.17
N GLN A 63 -4.17 17.74 -10.33
CA GLN A 63 -3.35 18.16 -9.19
C GLN A 63 -3.70 19.54 -8.65
N THR A 64 -4.33 20.39 -9.47
CA THR A 64 -4.62 21.79 -9.14
C THR A 64 -6.12 22.06 -9.02
N THR A 65 -6.78 22.45 -10.11
CA THR A 65 -8.15 22.97 -10.13
C THR A 65 -9.22 21.93 -9.79
N ARG A 66 -8.96 20.65 -10.05
CA ARG A 66 -9.89 19.53 -9.82
C ARG A 66 -9.46 18.59 -8.70
N ARG A 67 -8.49 18.98 -7.89
CA ARG A 67 -7.91 18.12 -6.84
C ARG A 67 -8.94 17.56 -5.87
N ASN A 68 -9.89 18.38 -5.42
CA ASN A 68 -10.90 17.93 -4.47
C ASN A 68 -11.89 16.94 -5.09
N GLU A 69 -12.22 17.12 -6.37
CA GLU A 69 -13.08 16.18 -7.10
C GLU A 69 -12.35 14.84 -7.28
N ALA A 70 -11.08 14.86 -7.68
CA ALA A 70 -10.25 13.65 -7.80
C ALA A 70 -10.06 12.92 -6.46
N ILE A 71 -9.86 13.64 -5.36
CA ILE A 71 -9.78 13.01 -4.02
C ILE A 71 -11.11 12.36 -3.64
N ALA A 72 -12.24 13.00 -3.96
CA ALA A 72 -13.55 12.44 -3.65
C ALA A 72 -13.79 11.12 -4.39
N THR A 73 -13.37 11.01 -5.65
CA THR A 73 -13.50 9.75 -6.40
C THR A 73 -12.62 8.66 -5.82
N LEU A 74 -11.36 8.95 -5.47
CA LEU A 74 -10.47 7.98 -4.80
C LEU A 74 -11.05 7.48 -3.48
N ILE A 75 -11.70 8.34 -2.69
CA ILE A 75 -12.38 7.94 -1.45
C ILE A 75 -13.55 6.98 -1.74
N ASP A 76 -14.39 7.31 -2.72
CA ASP A 76 -15.54 6.47 -3.11
C ASP A 76 -15.09 5.12 -3.72
N GLU A 77 -13.92 5.12 -4.36
CA GLU A 77 -13.26 3.95 -4.93
C GLU A 77 -12.42 3.17 -3.92
N THR A 78 -12.34 3.61 -2.66
CA THR A 78 -11.52 3.01 -1.60
C THR A 78 -10.03 2.91 -1.94
N VAL A 79 -9.53 3.88 -2.71
CA VAL A 79 -8.11 4.01 -3.08
C VAL A 79 -7.40 4.87 -2.04
N ASN A 80 -6.41 4.29 -1.37
CA ASN A 80 -5.64 4.97 -0.32
C ASN A 80 -4.67 6.00 -0.92
N GLN A 81 -4.01 5.61 -2.01
CA GLN A 81 -3.06 6.47 -2.71
C GLN A 81 -3.01 6.12 -4.20
N GLU A 82 -2.93 7.14 -5.04
CA GLU A 82 -2.63 7.00 -6.46
C GLU A 82 -1.41 7.86 -6.81
N THR A 83 -0.51 7.32 -7.63
CA THR A 83 0.62 8.06 -8.19
C THR A 83 0.77 7.73 -9.67
N ALA A 84 0.78 8.75 -10.52
CA ALA A 84 1.02 8.63 -11.94
C ALA A 84 2.36 9.29 -12.32
N ILE A 85 3.20 8.57 -13.06
CA ILE A 85 4.52 9.00 -13.50
C ILE A 85 4.58 8.88 -15.02
N LEU A 86 4.93 9.98 -15.69
CA LEU A 86 5.22 9.96 -17.12
C LEU A 86 6.73 9.85 -17.35
N VAL A 87 7.18 8.71 -17.88
CA VAL A 87 8.58 8.43 -18.20
C VAL A 87 8.80 8.58 -19.70
N LYS A 88 9.88 9.24 -20.11
CA LYS A 88 10.33 9.25 -21.50
C LYS A 88 11.54 8.34 -21.65
N VAL A 89 11.44 7.35 -22.53
CA VAL A 89 12.55 6.45 -22.90
C VAL A 89 12.74 6.57 -24.41
N ASP A 90 13.86 7.14 -24.83
CA ASP A 90 14.15 7.47 -26.23
C ASP A 90 13.02 8.26 -26.91
N ARG A 91 12.31 7.61 -27.85
CA ARG A 91 11.20 8.17 -28.63
C ARG A 91 9.82 7.76 -28.08
N GLN A 92 9.78 6.96 -27.03
CA GLN A 92 8.56 6.44 -26.42
C GLN A 92 8.27 7.16 -25.09
N HIS A 93 6.98 7.21 -24.76
CA HIS A 93 6.50 7.71 -23.49
C HIS A 93 5.72 6.61 -22.78
N LEU A 94 5.97 6.46 -21.49
CA LEU A 94 5.33 5.48 -20.63
C LEU A 94 4.58 6.20 -19.53
N LEU A 95 3.31 5.87 -19.34
CA LEU A 95 2.56 6.21 -18.15
C LEU A 95 2.65 5.04 -17.18
N VAL A 96 3.21 5.30 -16.00
CA VAL A 96 3.29 4.34 -14.90
C VAL A 96 2.31 4.78 -13.82
N TYR A 97 1.37 3.92 -13.48
CA TYR A 97 0.48 4.11 -12.32
C TYR A 97 0.90 3.19 -11.20
N ALA A 98 0.95 3.72 -9.99
CA ALA A 98 1.02 2.97 -8.75
C ALA A 98 -0.21 3.33 -7.90
N MET A 99 -0.98 2.33 -7.50
CA MET A 99 -2.17 2.49 -6.67
C MET A 99 -2.04 1.63 -5.43
N ASP A 100 -2.29 2.24 -4.27
CA ASP A 100 -2.48 1.57 -2.99
C ASP A 100 -3.99 1.39 -2.79
N VAL A 101 -4.44 0.14 -2.82
CA VAL A 101 -5.84 -0.24 -2.75
C VAL A 101 -5.99 -1.60 -2.08
N ASP A 102 -6.93 -1.71 -1.14
CA ASP A 102 -7.15 -2.94 -0.37
C ASP A 102 -7.83 -4.04 -1.20
N ASP A 103 -8.80 -3.66 -2.06
CA ASP A 103 -9.49 -4.56 -2.99
C ASP A 103 -9.51 -3.94 -4.41
N PRO A 104 -8.51 -4.29 -5.26
CA PRO A 104 -8.44 -3.82 -6.63
C PRO A 104 -9.70 -4.07 -7.47
N GLU A 105 -10.37 -5.20 -7.26
CA GLU A 105 -11.56 -5.57 -8.02
C GLU A 105 -12.78 -4.77 -7.55
N GLN A 106 -12.88 -4.46 -6.25
CA GLN A 106 -13.88 -3.53 -5.74
C GLN A 106 -13.65 -2.11 -6.25
N ALA A 107 -12.42 -1.59 -6.17
CA ALA A 107 -12.10 -0.26 -6.67
C ALA A 107 -12.41 -0.14 -8.17
N ARG A 108 -12.06 -1.15 -8.97
CA ARG A 108 -12.43 -1.19 -10.39
C ARG A 108 -13.94 -1.18 -10.61
N ARG A 109 -14.71 -1.95 -9.83
CA ARG A 109 -16.18 -1.94 -9.90
C ARG A 109 -16.76 -0.58 -9.50
N SER A 110 -16.19 0.07 -8.48
CA SER A 110 -16.58 1.42 -8.07
C SER A 110 -16.27 2.44 -9.18
N ALA A 111 -15.08 2.40 -9.79
CA ALA A 111 -14.72 3.28 -10.90
C ALA A 111 -15.59 3.06 -12.16
N ASP A 112 -15.96 1.80 -12.44
CA ASP A 112 -16.79 1.44 -13.60
C ASP A 112 -18.27 1.83 -13.41
N SER A 113 -18.78 1.81 -12.16
CA SER A 113 -20.17 2.15 -11.81
C SER A 113 -20.35 3.55 -11.22
N GLY A 114 -19.26 4.24 -10.92
CA GLY A 114 -19.21 5.60 -10.41
C GLY A 114 -19.80 6.60 -11.39
N ASN A 115 -20.42 7.64 -10.86
CA ASN A 115 -21.16 8.62 -11.65
C ASN A 115 -20.51 10.00 -11.64
N HIS A 116 -19.24 10.10 -11.21
CA HIS A 116 -18.53 11.37 -11.19
C HIS A 116 -18.18 11.78 -12.63
N ALA A 117 -18.37 13.07 -12.92
CA ALA A 117 -18.06 13.61 -14.24
C ALA A 117 -16.56 13.45 -14.56
N ILE A 118 -15.69 13.67 -13.56
CA ILE A 118 -14.24 13.50 -13.68
C ILE A 118 -13.83 12.11 -14.13
N ASP A 119 -14.49 11.03 -13.70
CA ASP A 119 -14.13 9.66 -14.08
C ASP A 119 -14.44 9.40 -15.56
N THR A 120 -15.53 9.99 -16.06
CA THR A 120 -15.90 9.90 -17.47
C THR A 120 -14.88 10.63 -18.35
N GLU A 121 -14.49 11.85 -17.96
CA GLU A 121 -13.47 12.63 -18.65
C GLU A 121 -12.08 11.95 -18.55
N HIS A 122 -11.72 11.44 -17.38
CA HIS A 122 -10.47 10.73 -17.13
C HIS A 122 -10.34 9.51 -18.04
N ARG A 123 -11.39 8.67 -18.10
CA ARG A 123 -11.43 7.51 -19.00
C ARG A 123 -11.35 7.90 -20.47
N GLN A 124 -11.99 9.00 -20.87
CA GLN A 124 -11.91 9.49 -22.24
C GLN A 124 -10.48 9.89 -22.61
N ILE A 125 -9.81 10.65 -21.74
CA ILE A 125 -8.43 11.11 -21.95
C ILE A 125 -7.47 9.93 -21.98
N LEU A 126 -7.58 8.98 -21.04
CA LEU A 126 -6.76 7.78 -21.07
C LEU A 126 -7.00 6.94 -22.34
N ARG A 127 -8.27 6.79 -22.77
CA ARG A 127 -8.58 6.06 -24.01
C ARG A 127 -7.92 6.68 -25.24
N GLN A 128 -7.81 8.00 -25.29
CA GLN A 128 -7.16 8.72 -26.38
C GLN A 128 -5.64 8.66 -26.29
N ALA A 129 -5.09 8.80 -25.07
CA ALA A 129 -3.65 8.92 -24.85
C ALA A 129 -2.90 7.58 -24.91
N LEU A 130 -3.52 6.48 -24.46
CA LEU A 130 -2.84 5.20 -24.29
C LEU A 130 -2.75 4.43 -25.61
N ALA A 131 -1.52 4.04 -25.97
CA ALA A 131 -1.19 3.30 -27.20
C ALA A 131 -1.07 1.78 -27.00
N GLY A 132 -1.21 1.31 -25.75
CA GLY A 132 -1.13 -0.12 -25.41
C GLY A 132 -0.26 -0.39 -24.18
N THR A 133 0.16 -1.64 -24.04
CA THR A 133 1.03 -2.10 -22.96
C THR A 133 2.40 -2.42 -23.55
N PRO A 134 3.50 -1.86 -23.03
CA PRO A 134 4.83 -2.25 -23.47
C PRO A 134 5.13 -3.69 -23.04
N ASP A 135 6.04 -4.34 -23.76
CA ASP A 135 6.63 -5.59 -23.28
C ASP A 135 7.46 -5.31 -22.02
N HIS A 136 7.18 -6.03 -20.94
CA HIS A 136 7.88 -5.90 -19.67
C HIS A 136 7.77 -7.18 -18.85
N GLU A 137 8.75 -7.40 -17.99
CA GLU A 137 8.80 -8.53 -17.06
C GLU A 137 8.73 -8.01 -15.62
N THR A 138 7.81 -8.56 -14.83
CA THR A 138 7.81 -8.38 -13.38
C THR A 138 8.81 -9.36 -12.78
N ILE A 139 9.99 -8.85 -12.41
CA ILE A 139 11.06 -9.66 -11.82
C ILE A 139 10.81 -9.93 -10.32
N LEU A 140 10.10 -9.04 -9.63
CA LEU A 140 9.77 -9.16 -8.21
C LEU A 140 8.47 -8.41 -7.92
N ASP A 141 7.53 -9.12 -7.30
CA ASP A 141 6.32 -8.57 -6.70
C ASP A 141 6.05 -9.38 -5.44
N ILE A 142 6.26 -8.76 -4.27
CA ILE A 142 6.18 -9.43 -2.99
C ILE A 142 5.45 -8.53 -1.99
N ALA A 143 4.51 -9.13 -1.27
CA ALA A 143 3.88 -8.59 -0.08
C ALA A 143 4.25 -9.48 1.12
N PRO A 144 4.46 -8.89 2.32
CA PRO A 144 4.82 -9.63 3.54
C PRO A 144 3.68 -10.46 4.14
#